data_AF-A0A7S2PPI6-F1
#
_entry.id   AF-A0A7S2PPI6-F1
#
_cell.length_a   1.000
_cell.length_b   1.000
_cell.length_c   1.000
_cell.angle_alpha   90.00
_cell.angle_beta   90.00
_cell.angle_gamma   90.00
#
_symmetry.space_group_name_H-M   'P 1'
#
loop_
_entity.id
_entity.type
_entity.pdbx_description
1 polymer ?
#
loop_
_entity_poly.entity_id
_entity_poly.type
_entity_poly.pdbx_seq_one_letter_code
_entity_poly.pdbx_strand_id
1 'polypeptide(L)'
;IIILIFMTLRIIRNVGGIEGLHLATNCFTEEVERRIFTSIDESGYQSGKRTWGGQPTGLLRWPYDWPDDYNKLVNLVRDCGLLPDYVPPDYCLRLMYPPKAGFQFHHDSKYRWGEVIVGVNLGQEGEIMFTPDRVEDAFDQAAYSSEFASKSAGVGKSMRIKLPRRSIYIMSGPSRYVYKHGIAQQKPTQAPPSWNTLNMRKSLTFRSTKVFSDVFLERKLQEAEVNHEMRIQLQSRKEAQDKFKPNGTRAVVAQERQNATLLLNMMDSGIIPCQLRFVGVKLPLT
;
A
#
# COMPACT_ATOMS: atom_id res chain seq x y z
N ILE A 1 27.20 3.26 28.26
CA ILE A 1 25.83 2.70 28.27
C ILE A 1 25.19 3.04 26.94
N ILE A 2 25.10 2.10 26.01
CA ILE A 2 24.35 2.30 24.75
C ILE A 2 22.89 2.07 25.09
N ILE A 3 22.11 3.14 25.24
CA ILE A 3 20.66 3.03 25.36
C ILE A 3 20.14 2.66 23.96
N LEU A 4 19.90 1.36 23.74
CA LEU A 4 19.17 0.88 22.58
C LEU A 4 17.71 1.32 22.74
N ILE A 5 17.37 2.48 22.16
CA ILE A 5 15.98 2.91 22.01
C ILE A 5 15.36 2.00 20.95
N PHE A 6 14.66 0.96 21.39
CA PHE A 6 13.93 0.08 20.49
C PHE A 6 12.68 0.82 19.96
N MET A 7 12.59 0.96 18.64
CA MET A 7 11.36 1.44 18.00
C MET A 7 10.25 0.41 18.20
N THR A 8 9.11 0.84 18.72
CA THR A 8 7.92 -0.03 18.87
C THR A 8 6.98 0.22 17.70
N LEU A 9 6.87 -0.77 16.83
CA LEU A 9 5.88 -0.80 15.76
C LEU A 9 4.48 -0.84 16.38
N ARG A 10 3.57 0.03 15.91
CA ARG A 10 2.18 0.06 16.37
C ARG A 10 1.23 -0.15 15.20
N ILE A 11 0.28 -1.06 15.35
CA ILE A 11 -0.77 -1.33 14.37
C ILE A 11 -2.08 -0.73 14.86
N ILE A 12 -2.74 0.03 13.99
CA ILE A 12 -4.10 0.53 14.16
C ILE A 12 -4.97 -0.13 13.08
N ARG A 13 -5.98 -0.89 13.52
CA ARG A 13 -6.98 -1.52 12.66
C ARG A 13 -8.15 -0.58 12.42
N ASN A 14 -8.79 -0.74 11.26
CA ASN A 14 -9.96 0.03 10.82
C ASN A 14 -9.88 1.51 11.20
N VAL A 15 -8.77 2.16 10.84
CA VAL A 15 -8.47 3.52 11.31
C VAL A 15 -9.55 4.48 10.84
N GLY A 16 -10.07 5.29 11.77
CA GLY A 16 -11.23 6.15 11.51
C GLY A 16 -12.53 5.40 11.27
N GLY A 17 -12.66 4.16 11.76
CA GLY A 17 -13.85 3.33 11.57
C GLY A 17 -14.02 2.76 10.16
N ILE A 18 -13.02 2.91 9.29
CA ILE A 18 -13.09 2.43 7.90
C ILE A 18 -12.63 0.98 7.85
N GLU A 19 -13.57 0.07 7.59
CA GLU A 19 -13.28 -1.36 7.47
C GLU A 19 -12.23 -1.64 6.38
N GLY A 20 -11.22 -2.42 6.74
CA GLY A 20 -10.13 -2.84 5.85
C GLY A 20 -9.06 -1.76 5.62
N LEU A 21 -9.18 -0.59 6.26
CA LEU A 21 -8.13 0.42 6.31
C LEU A 21 -7.28 0.22 7.57
N HIS A 22 -6.01 -0.13 7.40
CA HIS A 22 -5.09 -0.35 8.52
C HIS A 22 -3.87 0.56 8.40
N LEU A 23 -3.27 0.92 9.54
CA LEU A 23 -2.08 1.75 9.62
C LEU A 23 -1.07 1.11 10.57
N ALA A 24 0.13 0.85 10.08
CA ALA A 24 1.29 0.55 10.92
C ALA A 24 2.19 1.80 10.99
N THR A 25 2.61 2.19 12.18
CA THR A 25 3.52 3.32 12.40
C THR A 25 4.85 2.84 12.95
N ASN A 26 5.90 3.63 12.76
CA ASN A 26 7.28 3.30 13.15
C ASN A 26 7.76 1.96 12.55
N CYS A 27 7.40 1.70 11.29
CA CYS A 27 7.66 0.46 10.59
C CYS A 27 9.15 0.16 10.39
N PHE A 28 9.97 1.20 10.30
CA PHE A 28 11.41 1.11 10.07
C PHE A 28 12.11 2.35 10.67
N THR A 29 13.44 2.33 10.73
CA THR A 29 14.24 3.42 11.31
C THR A 29 14.36 4.63 10.38
N GLU A 30 14.84 5.75 10.91
CA GLU A 30 15.10 6.95 10.12
C GLU A 30 16.23 6.73 9.09
N GLU A 31 17.23 5.91 9.40
CA GLU A 31 18.30 5.56 8.47
C GLU A 31 17.75 4.76 7.28
N VAL A 32 16.83 3.83 7.54
CA VAL A 32 16.12 3.09 6.49
C VAL A 32 15.26 4.03 5.66
N GLU A 33 14.49 4.91 6.31
CA GLU A 33 13.68 5.92 5.62
C GLU A 33 14.53 6.77 4.68
N ARG A 34 15.64 7.32 5.19
CA ARG A 34 16.58 8.14 4.43
C ARG A 34 17.11 7.36 3.24
N ARG A 35 17.60 6.13 3.45
CA ARG A 35 18.14 5.29 2.38
C ARG A 35 17.13 5.05 1.27
N ILE A 36 15.90 4.67 1.61
CA ILE A 36 14.83 4.46 0.63
C ILE A 36 14.50 5.77 -0.08
N PHE A 37 14.36 6.86 0.67
CA PHE A 37 14.00 8.18 0.17
C PHE A 37 15.02 8.73 -0.84
N THR A 38 16.32 8.50 -0.61
CA THR A 38 17.41 8.98 -1.46
C THR A 38 17.88 7.97 -2.51
N SER A 39 17.48 6.70 -2.41
CA SER A 39 17.91 5.63 -3.33
C SER A 39 17.48 5.85 -4.78
N ILE A 40 16.48 6.70 -5.01
CA ILE A 40 15.91 6.97 -6.32
C ILE A 40 15.88 8.48 -6.52
N ASP A 41 16.47 8.90 -7.63
CA ASP A 41 16.49 10.29 -8.07
C ASP A 41 15.07 10.83 -8.31
N GLU A 42 14.95 12.14 -8.53
CA GLU A 42 13.62 12.74 -8.74
C GLU A 42 12.95 12.27 -10.03
N SER A 43 13.73 11.84 -11.03
CA SER A 43 13.23 11.32 -12.32
C SER A 43 12.52 9.96 -12.17
N GLY A 44 12.91 9.17 -11.17
CA GLY A 44 12.27 7.91 -10.81
C GLY A 44 10.93 8.05 -10.09
N TYR A 45 10.43 9.26 -9.85
CA TYR A 45 9.12 9.51 -9.25
C TYR A 45 8.16 10.19 -10.22
N GLN A 46 6.90 9.75 -10.21
CA GLN A 46 5.84 10.51 -10.85
C GLN A 46 5.48 11.71 -9.96
N SER A 47 5.39 12.91 -10.55
CA SER A 47 4.85 14.07 -9.84
C SER A 47 3.38 13.87 -9.50
N GLY A 48 3.00 14.15 -8.25
CA GLY A 48 1.60 14.13 -7.81
C GLY A 48 0.70 15.15 -8.54
N LYS A 49 1.29 16.14 -9.23
CA LYS A 49 0.58 16.99 -10.19
C LYS A 49 0.58 16.30 -11.54
N ARG A 50 -0.53 15.69 -11.97
CA ARG A 50 -0.69 15.28 -13.36
C ARG A 50 -0.64 16.51 -14.26
N THR A 51 0.46 16.71 -14.98
CA THR A 51 0.40 17.35 -16.29
C THR A 51 -0.18 16.30 -17.24
N TRP A 52 -1.30 16.63 -17.89
CA TRP A 52 -1.88 15.77 -18.93
C TRP A 52 -0.84 15.52 -20.03
N GLY A 53 -0.62 14.25 -20.42
CA GLY A 53 0.18 13.88 -21.59
C GLY A 53 1.61 13.33 -21.34
N GLY A 54 2.11 13.30 -20.10
CA GLY A 54 3.41 12.68 -19.80
C GLY A 54 3.36 11.14 -19.75
N GLN A 55 4.33 10.47 -20.37
CA GLN A 55 4.62 9.05 -20.10
C GLN A 55 4.82 8.88 -18.58
N PRO A 56 4.21 7.88 -17.92
CA PRO A 56 4.35 7.70 -16.48
C PRO A 56 5.79 7.28 -16.14
N THR A 57 6.63 8.25 -15.80
CA THR A 57 7.94 8.03 -15.19
C THR A 57 7.74 7.49 -13.77
N GLY A 58 8.52 6.51 -13.34
CA GLY A 58 8.44 5.96 -11.98
C GLY A 58 7.67 4.64 -11.81
N LEU A 59 7.18 4.03 -12.90
CA LEU A 59 6.62 2.69 -12.90
C LEU A 59 7.71 1.62 -12.79
N LEU A 60 7.60 0.74 -11.79
CA LEU A 60 8.35 -0.52 -11.78
C LEU A 60 7.35 -1.65 -11.94
N ARG A 61 7.38 -2.28 -13.11
CA ARG A 61 6.78 -3.59 -13.33
C ARG A 61 7.86 -4.62 -13.00
N TRP A 62 7.46 -5.75 -12.40
CA TRP A 62 8.33 -6.88 -12.05
C TRP A 62 9.16 -6.65 -10.76
N PRO A 63 8.89 -7.42 -9.69
CA PRO A 63 9.65 -7.37 -8.44
C PRO A 63 11.12 -7.75 -8.55
N TYR A 64 11.51 -8.35 -9.68
CA TYR A 64 12.88 -8.72 -9.99
C TYR A 64 13.84 -7.53 -9.96
N ASP A 65 13.41 -6.38 -10.47
CA ASP A 65 14.24 -5.16 -10.55
C ASP A 65 14.10 -4.24 -9.32
N TRP A 66 13.42 -4.71 -8.27
CA TRP A 66 13.17 -3.87 -7.10
C TRP A 66 14.41 -3.78 -6.21
N PRO A 67 14.69 -2.58 -5.65
CA PRO A 67 15.67 -2.46 -4.58
C PRO A 67 15.32 -3.39 -3.41
N ASP A 68 16.32 -3.97 -2.76
CA ASP A 68 16.15 -4.87 -1.60
C ASP A 68 15.18 -4.34 -0.54
N ASP A 69 15.22 -3.04 -0.26
CA ASP A 69 14.35 -2.42 0.74
C ASP A 69 12.86 -2.51 0.37
N TYR A 70 12.51 -2.65 -0.90
CA TYR A 70 11.12 -2.82 -1.32
C TYR A 70 10.63 -4.21 -0.95
N ASN A 71 11.45 -5.24 -1.18
CA ASN A 71 11.16 -6.59 -0.72
C ASN A 71 11.04 -6.64 0.80
N LYS A 72 11.90 -5.92 1.54
CA LYS A 72 11.79 -5.79 3.01
C LYS A 72 10.50 -5.11 3.46
N LEU A 73 10.06 -4.05 2.77
CA LEU A 73 8.80 -3.36 3.04
C LEU A 73 7.59 -4.28 2.79
N VAL A 74 7.59 -5.02 1.69
CA VAL A 74 6.54 -5.99 1.34
C VAL A 74 6.45 -7.08 2.40
N ASN A 75 7.58 -7.62 2.83
CA ASN A 75 7.62 -8.64 3.86
C ASN A 75 7.16 -8.12 5.21
N LEU A 76 7.54 -6.89 5.58
CA LEU A 76 7.12 -6.29 6.84
C LEU A 76 5.60 -6.25 6.99
N VAL A 77 4.84 -6.02 5.91
CA VAL A 77 3.36 -6.05 5.93
C VAL A 77 2.82 -7.39 6.44
N ARG A 78 3.41 -8.49 5.95
CA ARG A 78 3.04 -9.84 6.38
C ARG A 78 3.54 -10.11 7.80
N ASP A 79 4.83 -9.89 8.04
CA ASP A 79 5.49 -10.39 9.24
C ASP A 79 5.07 -9.63 10.50
N CYS A 80 4.72 -8.35 10.41
CA CYS A 80 4.18 -7.62 11.56
C CYS A 80 2.71 -7.96 11.85
N GLY A 81 2.12 -8.86 11.08
CA GLY A 81 0.73 -9.27 11.20
C GLY A 81 -0.25 -8.26 10.59
N LEU A 82 0.22 -7.17 9.96
CA LEU A 82 -0.67 -6.16 9.37
C LEU A 82 -1.56 -6.74 8.28
N LEU A 83 -1.07 -7.69 7.49
CA LEU A 83 -1.90 -8.51 6.61
C LEU A 83 -1.21 -9.88 6.39
N PRO A 84 -1.51 -10.91 7.22
CA PRO A 84 -0.80 -12.19 7.16
C PRO A 84 -0.94 -12.90 5.81
N ASP A 85 -2.15 -12.88 5.24
CA ASP A 85 -2.45 -13.56 3.97
C ASP A 85 -2.30 -12.64 2.75
N TYR A 86 -1.36 -11.71 2.83
CA TYR A 86 -1.09 -10.71 1.80
C TYR A 86 -0.66 -11.37 0.48
N VAL A 87 -1.42 -11.11 -0.59
CA VAL A 87 -0.96 -11.40 -1.95
C VAL A 87 0.23 -10.48 -2.24
N PRO A 88 1.43 -11.03 -2.51
CA PRO A 88 2.59 -10.19 -2.76
C PRO A 88 2.33 -9.28 -3.98
N PRO A 89 2.84 -8.04 -3.98
CA PRO A 89 2.69 -7.14 -5.09
C PRO A 89 3.67 -7.49 -6.21
N ASP A 90 3.23 -7.33 -7.46
CA ASP A 90 4.07 -7.40 -8.67
C ASP A 90 4.30 -6.00 -9.30
N TYR A 91 3.77 -4.96 -8.65
CA TYR A 91 3.79 -3.59 -9.12
C TYR A 91 4.03 -2.59 -7.99
N CYS A 92 4.89 -1.61 -8.24
CA CYS A 92 5.10 -0.46 -7.36
C CYS A 92 4.98 0.85 -8.14
N LEU A 93 4.12 1.76 -7.65
CA LEU A 93 4.06 3.15 -8.12
C LEU A 93 4.80 4.06 -7.14
N ARG A 94 5.70 4.88 -7.69
CA ARG A 94 6.48 5.87 -6.94
C ARG A 94 5.91 7.25 -7.18
N LEU A 95 5.47 7.93 -6.12
CA LEU A 95 4.92 9.29 -6.22
C LEU A 95 5.67 10.27 -5.32
N MET A 96 5.88 11.47 -5.83
CA MET A 96 6.49 12.58 -5.11
C MET A 96 5.51 13.74 -4.98
N TYR A 97 5.46 14.33 -3.78
CA TYR A 97 4.57 15.41 -3.41
C TYR A 97 5.35 16.53 -2.74
N PRO A 98 5.72 17.59 -3.50
CA PRO A 98 6.26 18.80 -2.90
C PRO A 98 5.20 19.50 -2.03
N PRO A 99 5.62 20.45 -1.19
CA PRO A 99 4.69 21.35 -0.53
C PRO A 99 3.59 21.85 -1.47
N LYS A 100 2.35 21.88 -0.97
CA LYS A 100 1.12 22.23 -1.68
C LYS A 100 0.65 21.21 -2.73
N ALA A 101 1.41 20.16 -3.03
CA ALA A 101 0.94 19.09 -3.91
C ALA A 101 -0.08 18.19 -3.20
N GLY A 102 -1.02 17.65 -3.97
CA GLY A 102 -2.03 16.69 -3.54
C GLY A 102 -2.66 16.09 -4.79
N PHE A 103 -3.59 15.15 -4.64
CA PHE A 103 -4.34 14.63 -5.78
C PHE A 103 -5.80 14.36 -5.43
N GLN A 104 -6.64 14.42 -6.47
CA GLN A 104 -8.10 14.35 -6.38
C GLN A 104 -8.63 12.96 -6.02
N PHE A 105 -9.84 12.91 -5.48
CA PHE A 105 -10.50 11.67 -5.09
C PHE A 105 -10.72 10.72 -6.28
N HIS A 106 -10.27 9.48 -6.15
CA HIS A 106 -10.48 8.45 -7.17
C HIS A 106 -10.59 7.06 -6.55
N HIS A 107 -11.07 6.12 -7.37
CA HIS A 107 -10.93 4.69 -7.12
C HIS A 107 -9.74 4.15 -7.89
N ASP A 108 -9.00 3.27 -7.23
CA ASP A 108 -8.05 2.43 -7.93
C ASP A 108 -8.82 1.39 -8.78
N SER A 109 -8.41 1.20 -10.03
CA SER A 109 -9.16 0.35 -10.97
C SER A 109 -9.27 -1.09 -10.47
N LYS A 110 -10.50 -1.52 -10.17
CA LYS A 110 -10.86 -2.90 -9.83
C LYS A 110 -10.64 -3.91 -10.96
N TYR A 111 -10.44 -3.44 -12.19
CA TYR A 111 -10.14 -4.27 -13.35
C TYR A 111 -8.64 -4.39 -13.63
N ARG A 112 -7.81 -3.55 -13.00
CA ARG A 112 -6.35 -3.55 -13.17
C ARG A 112 -5.63 -4.12 -11.95
N TRP A 113 -6.15 -3.88 -10.75
CA TRP A 113 -5.48 -4.20 -9.49
C TRP A 113 -6.23 -5.28 -8.72
N GLY A 114 -5.49 -6.11 -7.98
CA GLY A 114 -6.02 -7.10 -7.05
C GLY A 114 -6.63 -6.47 -5.78
N GLU A 115 -6.96 -7.28 -4.78
CA GLU A 115 -7.78 -6.90 -3.61
C GLU A 115 -7.14 -5.93 -2.61
N VAL A 116 -5.83 -5.72 -2.69
CA VAL A 116 -5.09 -4.98 -1.66
C VAL A 116 -4.23 -3.88 -2.29
N ILE A 117 -4.24 -2.71 -1.66
CA ILE A 117 -3.32 -1.61 -1.96
C ILE A 117 -2.53 -1.33 -0.69
N VAL A 118 -1.21 -1.25 -0.82
CA VAL A 118 -0.31 -0.93 0.28
C VAL A 118 0.41 0.37 -0.04
N GLY A 119 0.36 1.34 0.86
CA GLY A 119 1.08 2.60 0.70
C GLY A 119 2.11 2.80 1.81
N VAL A 120 3.33 3.13 1.44
CA VAL A 120 4.43 3.50 2.34
C VAL A 120 4.60 5.02 2.31
N ASN A 121 4.69 5.63 3.49
CA ASN A 121 4.86 7.08 3.65
C ASN A 121 6.29 7.44 4.06
N LEU A 122 6.95 8.31 3.29
CA LEU A 122 8.36 8.67 3.45
C LEU A 122 8.57 10.19 3.41
N GLY A 123 9.55 10.67 4.19
CA GLY A 123 10.04 12.05 4.15
C GLY A 123 9.21 12.99 5.00
N GLN A 124 8.09 13.46 4.48
CA GLN A 124 7.13 14.30 5.21
C GLN A 124 5.90 13.49 5.60
N GLU A 125 5.30 13.80 6.77
CA GLU A 125 3.94 13.33 7.06
C GLU A 125 2.94 13.91 6.05
N GLY A 126 1.84 13.20 5.84
CA GLY A 126 0.76 13.62 4.96
C GLY A 126 -0.61 13.21 5.49
N GLU A 127 -1.65 13.51 4.73
CA GLU A 127 -3.01 13.03 4.99
C GLU A 127 -3.58 12.37 3.74
N ILE A 128 -4.14 11.18 3.91
CA ILE A 128 -5.01 10.55 2.91
C ILE A 128 -6.46 10.80 3.31
N MET A 129 -7.29 11.11 2.33
CA MET A 129 -8.69 11.42 2.52
C MET A 129 -9.53 10.32 1.89
N PHE A 130 -10.56 9.86 2.59
CA PHE A 130 -11.55 8.89 2.13
C PHE A 130 -12.92 9.55 2.02
N THR A 131 -13.55 9.39 0.87
CA THR A 131 -14.85 10.00 0.56
C THR A 131 -15.81 8.90 0.11
N PRO A 132 -16.97 8.74 0.77
CA PRO A 132 -17.97 7.79 0.32
C PRO A 132 -18.59 8.25 -1.00
N ASP A 133 -18.92 7.31 -1.87
CA ASP A 133 -19.68 7.62 -3.08
C ASP A 133 -21.18 7.81 -2.82
N ARG A 134 -21.70 7.14 -1.79
CA ARG A 134 -23.12 7.12 -1.44
C ARG A 134 -23.34 7.65 -0.02
N VAL A 135 -24.52 8.18 0.26
CA VAL A 135 -24.82 8.82 1.55
C VAL A 135 -24.93 7.78 2.66
N GLU A 136 -25.42 6.59 2.34
CA GLU A 136 -25.52 5.43 3.21
C GLU A 136 -24.16 4.87 3.64
N ASP A 137 -23.10 5.10 2.84
CA ASP A 137 -21.73 4.72 3.18
C ASP A 137 -21.02 5.79 4.03
N ALA A 138 -21.73 6.84 4.44
CA ALA A 138 -21.17 7.92 5.23
C ALA A 138 -20.68 7.43 6.59
N PHE A 139 -19.56 7.99 7.03
CA PHE A 139 -18.95 7.63 8.31
C PHE A 139 -19.89 7.95 9.47
N ASP A 140 -20.13 6.94 10.30
CA ASP A 140 -20.90 7.01 11.54
C ASP A 140 -20.33 8.08 12.50
N GLN A 141 -21.14 8.53 13.46
CA GLN A 141 -20.68 9.38 14.55
C GLN A 141 -19.62 8.67 15.40
N ALA A 142 -19.71 7.37 15.66
CA ALA A 142 -18.66 6.68 16.43
C ALA A 142 -17.27 6.70 15.76
N ALA A 143 -17.17 7.01 14.47
CA ALA A 143 -15.91 7.18 13.76
C ALA A 143 -15.14 8.48 14.12
N TYR A 144 -15.62 9.26 15.11
CA TYR A 144 -15.04 10.55 15.49
C TYR A 144 -13.64 10.45 16.12
N SER A 145 -12.75 11.30 15.60
CA SER A 145 -11.43 11.70 16.12
C SER A 145 -10.63 10.62 16.85
N SER A 146 -9.82 9.88 16.10
CA SER A 146 -8.68 9.17 16.70
C SER A 146 -7.42 10.02 16.55
N GLU A 147 -6.34 9.63 17.21
CA GLU A 147 -4.99 10.20 17.01
C GLU A 147 -4.60 10.32 15.52
N PHE A 148 -5.11 9.40 14.68
CA PHE A 148 -4.80 9.35 13.25
C PHE A 148 -5.96 9.70 12.33
N ALA A 149 -7.16 9.98 12.85
CA ALA A 149 -8.34 10.17 12.00
C ALA A 149 -9.11 11.41 12.40
N SER A 150 -9.52 12.24 11.43
CA SER A 150 -10.38 13.40 11.66
C SER A 150 -11.37 13.58 10.51
N LYS A 151 -12.56 14.10 10.81
CA LYS A 151 -13.59 14.33 9.79
C LYS A 151 -13.46 15.74 9.22
N SER A 152 -13.54 15.87 7.90
CA SER A 152 -13.63 17.19 7.26
C SER A 152 -14.99 17.82 7.53
N ALA A 153 -15.02 19.11 7.89
CA ALA A 153 -16.25 19.89 7.97
C ALA A 153 -16.81 20.21 6.56
N GLY A 154 -18.13 20.32 6.43
CA GLY A 154 -18.82 20.70 5.18
C GLY A 154 -19.51 19.56 4.41
N VAL A 155 -20.02 19.87 3.21
CA VAL A 155 -20.71 18.94 2.30
C VAL A 155 -19.70 17.99 1.66
N GLY A 156 -19.98 16.67 1.64
CA GLY A 156 -19.03 15.65 1.16
C GLY A 156 -18.06 15.11 2.22
N LYS A 157 -18.46 15.18 3.50
CA LYS A 157 -17.82 14.65 4.74
C LYS A 157 -16.77 13.54 4.48
N SER A 158 -15.54 13.94 4.20
CA SER A 158 -14.42 13.02 3.99
C SER A 158 -13.71 12.71 5.30
N MET A 159 -13.31 11.46 5.51
CA MET A 159 -12.47 11.05 6.62
C MET A 159 -11.00 11.28 6.23
N ARG A 160 -10.29 12.09 7.02
CA ARG A 160 -8.85 12.36 6.85
C ARG A 160 -8.08 11.45 7.78
N ILE A 161 -7.12 10.72 7.23
CA ILE A 161 -6.24 9.85 7.96
C ILE A 161 -4.83 10.40 7.88
N LYS A 162 -4.25 10.71 9.05
CA LYS A 162 -2.86 11.13 9.18
C LYS A 162 -1.96 9.96 8.81
N LEU A 163 -0.98 10.22 7.96
CA LEU A 163 0.07 9.30 7.54
C LEU A 163 1.41 9.83 8.06
N PRO A 164 1.87 9.38 9.25
CA PRO A 164 3.16 9.75 9.78
C PRO A 164 4.31 9.33 8.86
N ARG A 165 5.51 9.89 9.09
CA ARG A 165 6.73 9.32 8.51
C ARG A 165 6.88 7.86 8.92
N ARG A 166 7.48 7.05 8.04
CA ARG A 166 7.81 5.63 8.31
C ARG A 166 6.58 4.80 8.66
N SER A 167 5.44 5.14 8.06
CA SER A 167 4.19 4.39 8.21
C SER A 167 3.86 3.60 6.96
N ILE A 168 3.12 2.51 7.14
CA ILE A 168 2.54 1.71 6.07
C ILE A 168 1.03 1.68 6.28
N TYR A 169 0.24 2.00 5.27
CA TYR A 169 -1.20 1.82 5.28
C TYR A 169 -1.64 0.74 4.30
N ILE A 170 -2.72 0.04 4.65
CA ILE A 170 -3.35 -1.00 3.83
C ILE A 170 -4.78 -0.57 3.51
N MET A 171 -5.17 -0.69 2.25
CA MET A 171 -6.56 -0.64 1.83
C MET A 171 -6.97 -2.00 1.28
N SER A 172 -7.97 -2.60 1.91
CA SER A 172 -8.61 -3.85 1.53
C SER A 172 -10.12 -3.74 1.78
N GLY A 173 -10.92 -4.59 1.13
CA GLY A 173 -12.37 -4.62 1.34
C GLY A 173 -13.02 -3.24 1.14
N PRO A 174 -13.94 -2.80 2.04
CA PRO A 174 -14.65 -1.53 1.91
C PRO A 174 -13.74 -0.32 1.69
N SER A 175 -12.64 -0.18 2.44
CA SER A 175 -11.68 0.93 2.26
C SER A 175 -11.17 1.10 0.82
N ARG A 176 -11.04 -0.01 0.06
CA ARG A 176 -10.58 -0.02 -1.33
C ARG A 176 -11.73 0.18 -2.33
N TYR A 177 -12.89 -0.40 -2.08
CA TYR A 177 -13.96 -0.54 -3.08
C TYR A 177 -15.13 0.44 -2.91
N VAL A 178 -15.41 0.88 -1.69
CA VAL A 178 -16.56 1.75 -1.36
C VAL A 178 -16.15 3.21 -1.36
N TYR A 179 -14.94 3.51 -0.87
CA TYR A 179 -14.48 4.87 -0.69
C TYR A 179 -13.51 5.30 -1.78
N LYS A 180 -13.74 6.47 -2.38
CA LYS A 180 -12.71 7.16 -3.14
C LYS A 180 -11.64 7.65 -2.19
N HIS A 181 -10.39 7.63 -2.64
CA HIS A 181 -9.28 8.17 -1.87
C HIS A 181 -8.53 9.27 -2.61
N GLY A 182 -7.99 10.22 -1.85
CA GLY A 182 -7.22 11.37 -2.32
C GLY A 182 -6.08 11.68 -1.36
N ILE A 183 -5.05 12.41 -1.79
CA ILE A 183 -4.03 12.94 -0.88
C ILE A 183 -4.29 14.43 -0.70
N ALA A 184 -4.41 14.85 0.56
CA ALA A 184 -4.57 16.26 0.89
C ALA A 184 -3.36 17.07 0.42
N GLN A 185 -3.53 18.37 0.24
CA GLN A 185 -2.41 19.25 -0.08
C GLN A 185 -1.35 19.20 1.03
N GLN A 186 -0.10 18.93 0.66
CA GLN A 186 1.00 18.83 1.62
C GLN A 186 1.25 20.19 2.28
N LYS A 187 1.20 20.21 3.61
CA LYS A 187 1.60 21.35 4.42
C LYS A 187 3.03 21.11 4.90
N PRO A 188 3.98 22.03 4.69
CA PRO A 188 5.32 21.89 5.24
C PRO A 188 5.29 21.64 6.74
N THR A 189 6.10 20.70 7.20
CA THR A 189 6.37 20.52 8.62
C THR A 189 7.35 21.59 9.10
N GLN A 190 7.20 22.04 10.35
CA GLN A 190 8.07 23.06 10.94
C GLN A 190 9.52 22.56 11.13
N ALA A 191 9.69 21.27 11.42
CA ALA A 191 10.98 20.63 11.66
C ALA A 191 11.14 19.40 10.75
N PRO A 192 11.45 19.58 9.46
CA PRO A 192 11.71 18.46 8.58
C PRO A 192 13.02 17.76 8.98
N PRO A 193 13.24 16.51 8.55
CA PRO A 193 14.52 15.84 8.69
C PRO A 193 15.64 16.65 8.05
N SER A 194 16.85 16.63 8.62
CA SER A 194 18.01 17.33 8.07
C SER A 194 18.38 16.88 6.65
N TRP A 195 17.97 15.67 6.25
CA TRP A 195 18.14 15.10 4.91
C TRP A 195 16.96 15.35 3.97
N ASN A 196 15.88 15.99 4.43
CA ASN A 196 14.68 16.34 3.65
C ASN A 196 14.26 17.80 3.90
N THR A 197 15.21 18.72 3.73
CA THR A 197 15.02 20.15 4.02
C THR A 197 13.92 20.82 3.17
N LEU A 198 13.60 20.23 2.02
CA LEU A 198 12.57 20.71 1.10
C LEU A 198 11.14 20.30 1.49
N ASN A 199 10.95 19.60 2.62
CA ASN A 199 9.62 19.14 3.06
C ASN A 199 8.93 18.26 2.01
N MET A 200 9.70 17.37 1.39
CA MET A 200 9.18 16.50 0.36
C MET A 200 8.51 15.27 0.97
N ARG A 201 7.28 14.99 0.55
CA ARG A 201 6.65 13.68 0.80
C ARG A 201 6.89 12.78 -0.40
N LYS A 202 7.39 11.58 -0.18
CA LYS A 202 7.43 10.50 -1.18
C LYS A 202 6.54 9.35 -0.71
N SER A 203 5.96 8.63 -1.67
CA SER A 203 5.23 7.41 -1.36
C SER A 203 5.52 6.29 -2.34
N LEU A 204 5.53 5.08 -1.80
CA LEU A 204 5.58 3.84 -2.56
C LEU A 204 4.21 3.17 -2.44
N THR A 205 3.55 2.91 -3.56
CA THR A 205 2.25 2.24 -3.58
C THR A 205 2.39 0.88 -4.25
N PHE A 206 2.42 -0.17 -3.43
CA PHE A 206 2.50 -1.54 -3.85
C PHE A 206 1.12 -2.15 -4.11
N ARG A 207 0.98 -2.83 -5.24
CA ARG A 207 -0.24 -3.49 -5.69
C ARG A 207 0.11 -4.80 -6.39
N SER A 208 -0.79 -5.76 -6.31
CA SER A 208 -0.83 -6.85 -7.27
C SER A 208 -1.66 -6.41 -8.48
N THR A 209 -1.23 -6.75 -9.69
CA THR A 209 -2.09 -6.72 -10.87
C THR A 209 -3.22 -7.72 -10.69
N LYS A 210 -4.36 -7.46 -11.34
CA LYS A 210 -5.54 -8.33 -11.23
C LYS A 210 -5.21 -9.77 -11.62
N VAL A 211 -4.52 -9.92 -12.76
CA VAL A 211 -4.11 -11.24 -13.27
C VAL A 211 -3.15 -11.96 -12.33
N PHE A 212 -2.15 -11.26 -11.80
CA PHE A 212 -1.22 -11.85 -10.84
C PHE A 212 -1.94 -12.30 -9.56
N SER A 213 -2.85 -11.47 -9.04
CA SER A 213 -3.66 -11.82 -7.87
C SER A 213 -4.52 -13.05 -8.10
N ASP A 214 -5.13 -13.18 -9.28
CA ASP A 214 -5.97 -14.34 -9.63
C ASP A 214 -5.15 -15.63 -9.67
N VAL A 215 -3.99 -15.61 -10.35
CA VAL A 215 -3.09 -16.77 -10.44
C VAL A 215 -2.54 -17.16 -9.05
N PHE A 216 -2.18 -16.18 -8.22
CA PHE A 216 -1.71 -16.45 -6.86
C PHE A 216 -2.80 -17.12 -6.01
N LEU A 217 -4.04 -16.62 -6.02
CA LEU A 217 -5.13 -17.20 -5.24
C LEU A 217 -5.51 -18.60 -5.73
N GLU A 218 -5.52 -18.82 -7.05
CA GLU A 218 -5.75 -20.14 -7.65
C GLU A 218 -4.69 -21.16 -7.20
N ARG A 219 -3.42 -20.75 -7.17
CA ARG A 219 -2.35 -21.60 -6.67
C ARG A 219 -2.49 -21.88 -5.17
N LYS A 220 -2.82 -20.88 -4.35
CA LYS A 220 -3.05 -21.09 -2.92
C LYS A 220 -4.25 -21.99 -2.63
N LEU A 221 -5.28 -21.95 -3.46
CA LEU A 221 -6.43 -22.87 -3.38
C LEU A 221 -6.04 -24.32 -3.67
N GLN A 222 -5.12 -24.55 -4.61
CA GLN A 222 -4.56 -25.88 -4.88
C GLN A 222 -3.69 -26.36 -3.71
N GLU A 223 -2.87 -25.48 -3.13
CA GLU A 223 -2.02 -25.81 -1.97
C GLU A 223 -2.84 -26.08 -0.69
N ALA A 224 -4.01 -25.45 -0.54
CA ALA A 224 -4.87 -25.58 0.64
C ALA A 224 -5.83 -26.80 0.59
N GLU A 225 -5.62 -27.77 -0.30
CA GLU A 225 -6.54 -28.91 -0.51
C GLU A 225 -6.94 -29.65 0.77
N VAL A 226 -6.05 -29.73 1.77
CA VAL A 226 -6.30 -30.43 3.04
C VAL A 226 -6.75 -29.53 4.19
N ASN A 227 -6.66 -28.20 4.05
CA ASN A 227 -7.07 -27.25 5.10
C ASN A 227 -8.41 -26.59 4.71
N HIS A 228 -9.50 -27.14 5.25
CA HIS A 228 -10.86 -26.73 4.89
C HIS A 228 -11.14 -25.25 5.19
N GLU A 229 -10.71 -24.74 6.36
CA GLU A 229 -10.96 -23.35 6.76
C GLU A 229 -10.20 -22.38 5.85
N MET A 230 -8.91 -22.63 5.62
CA MET A 230 -8.09 -21.82 4.71
C MET A 230 -8.67 -21.83 3.29
N ARG A 231 -9.16 -22.99 2.83
CA ARG A 231 -9.79 -23.11 1.51
C ARG A 231 -11.06 -22.26 1.41
N ILE A 232 -11.93 -22.25 2.42
CA ILE A 232 -13.13 -21.40 2.45
C ILE A 232 -12.74 -19.92 2.36
N GLN A 233 -11.75 -19.48 3.13
CA GLN A 233 -11.30 -18.10 3.14
C GLN A 233 -10.72 -17.68 1.77
N LEU A 234 -9.86 -18.50 1.18
CA LEU A 234 -9.29 -18.27 -0.14
C LEU A 234 -10.35 -18.26 -1.25
N GLN A 235 -11.34 -19.16 -1.15
CA GLN A 235 -12.43 -19.25 -2.12
C GLN A 235 -13.28 -17.98 -2.09
N SER A 236 -13.63 -17.48 -0.90
CA SER A 236 -14.36 -16.22 -0.75
C SER A 236 -13.60 -15.03 -1.34
N ARG A 237 -12.29 -14.95 -1.11
CA ARG A 237 -11.42 -13.92 -1.72
C ARG A 237 -11.40 -14.01 -3.25
N LYS A 238 -11.25 -15.22 -3.79
CA LYS A 238 -11.28 -15.47 -5.24
C LYS A 238 -12.62 -15.05 -5.85
N GLU A 239 -13.74 -15.44 -5.23
CA GLU A 239 -15.08 -15.04 -5.69
C GLU A 239 -15.28 -13.53 -5.67
N ALA A 240 -14.79 -12.85 -4.62
CA ALA A 240 -14.82 -11.39 -4.55
C ALA A 240 -13.98 -10.75 -5.67
N GLN A 241 -12.82 -11.31 -6.01
CA GLN A 241 -11.99 -10.90 -7.15
C GLN A 241 -12.66 -11.15 -8.49
N ASP A 242 -13.33 -12.29 -8.66
CA ASP A 242 -13.90 -12.74 -9.93
C ASP A 242 -15.13 -11.93 -10.38
N LYS A 243 -15.70 -11.12 -9.48
CA LYS A 243 -16.72 -10.08 -9.78
C LYS A 243 -16.21 -9.04 -10.79
N PHE A 244 -14.90 -8.85 -10.92
CA PHE A 244 -14.29 -7.90 -11.84
C PHE A 244 -13.32 -8.62 -12.77
N LYS A 245 -13.55 -8.56 -14.08
CA LYS A 245 -12.67 -9.21 -15.06
C LYS A 245 -11.45 -8.35 -15.39
N PRO A 246 -10.26 -8.94 -15.61
CA PRO A 246 -9.09 -8.19 -16.05
C PRO A 246 -9.37 -7.42 -17.34
N ASN A 247 -8.81 -6.22 -17.46
CA ASN A 247 -8.84 -5.46 -18.71
C ASN A 247 -7.93 -6.11 -19.76
N GLY A 248 -8.38 -6.13 -21.03
CA GLY A 248 -7.55 -6.57 -22.16
C GLY A 248 -8.24 -7.63 -23.03
N THR A 249 -7.62 -7.96 -24.16
CA THR A 249 -8.08 -9.08 -24.99
C THR A 249 -7.73 -10.41 -24.33
N ARG A 250 -8.39 -11.51 -24.75
CA ARG A 250 -8.08 -12.86 -24.24
C ARG A 250 -6.60 -13.22 -24.39
N ALA A 251 -5.97 -12.83 -25.51
CA ALA A 251 -4.56 -13.08 -25.76
C ALA A 251 -3.66 -12.31 -24.78
N VAL A 252 -3.96 -11.03 -24.52
CA VAL A 252 -3.21 -10.22 -23.54
C VAL A 252 -3.33 -10.81 -22.14
N VAL A 253 -4.54 -11.15 -21.71
CA VAL A 253 -4.77 -11.76 -20.39
C VAL A 253 -4.06 -13.11 -20.27
N ALA A 254 -4.06 -13.95 -21.32
CA ALA A 254 -3.35 -15.22 -21.33
C ALA A 254 -1.83 -15.03 -21.17
N GLN A 255 -1.24 -14.04 -21.85
CA GLN A 255 0.18 -13.70 -21.69
C GLN A 255 0.49 -13.18 -20.27
N GLU A 256 -0.36 -12.31 -19.72
CA GLU A 256 -0.21 -11.83 -18.34
C GLU A 256 -0.29 -12.97 -17.32
N ARG A 257 -1.11 -14.00 -17.56
CA ARG A 257 -1.17 -15.21 -16.70
C ARG A 257 0.11 -16.04 -16.76
N GLN A 258 0.70 -16.20 -17.94
CA GLN A 258 2.01 -16.86 -18.09
C GLN A 258 3.11 -16.09 -17.34
N ASN A 259 3.12 -14.77 -17.51
CA ASN A 259 4.04 -13.87 -16.81
C ASN A 259 3.90 -13.95 -15.28
N ALA A 260 2.66 -13.97 -14.78
CA ALA A 260 2.39 -14.14 -13.36
C ALA A 260 2.89 -15.50 -12.83
N THR A 261 2.70 -16.58 -13.59
CA THR A 261 3.20 -17.92 -13.23
C THR A 261 4.73 -17.92 -13.16
N LEU A 262 5.40 -17.33 -14.15
CA LEU A 262 6.87 -17.21 -14.15
C LEU A 262 7.36 -16.42 -12.93
N LEU A 263 6.72 -15.28 -12.62
CA LEU A 263 7.06 -14.48 -11.44
C LEU A 263 6.94 -15.27 -10.14
N LEU A 264 5.84 -16.02 -9.96
CA LEU A 264 5.66 -16.84 -8.76
C LEU A 264 6.76 -17.91 -8.65
N ASN A 265 7.10 -18.57 -9.74
CA ASN A 265 8.20 -19.55 -9.76
C ASN A 265 9.56 -18.90 -9.41
N MET A 266 9.80 -17.67 -9.86
CA MET A 266 11.01 -16.91 -9.50
C MET A 266 11.03 -16.51 -8.02
N MET A 267 9.86 -16.21 -7.43
CA MET A 267 9.74 -15.96 -5.98
C MET A 267 10.02 -17.22 -5.17
N ASP A 268 9.47 -18.37 -5.58
CA ASP A 268 9.65 -19.63 -4.85
C ASP A 268 11.08 -20.19 -4.94
N SER A 269 11.73 -20.01 -6.09
CA SER A 269 13.12 -20.41 -6.29
C SER A 269 14.13 -19.48 -5.63
N GLY A 270 13.69 -18.35 -5.07
CA GLY A 270 14.55 -17.35 -4.43
C GLY A 270 15.33 -16.47 -5.41
N ILE A 271 15.04 -16.54 -6.71
CA ILE A 271 15.60 -15.62 -7.72
C ILE A 271 15.18 -14.19 -7.41
N ILE A 272 13.90 -13.99 -7.06
CA ILE A 272 13.45 -12.73 -6.45
C ILE A 272 13.67 -12.87 -4.94
N PRO A 273 14.40 -11.94 -4.29
CA PRO A 273 14.80 -12.09 -2.89
C PRO A 273 13.66 -11.74 -1.91
N CYS A 274 12.54 -12.45 -2.01
CA CYS A 274 11.34 -12.30 -1.18
C CYS A 274 11.55 -12.72 0.29
N GLN A 275 12.74 -13.19 0.66
CA GLN A 275 13.14 -13.53 2.03
C GLN A 275 13.69 -12.32 2.81
N LEU A 276 14.06 -11.22 2.15
CA LEU A 276 14.73 -10.09 2.81
C LEU A 276 13.85 -9.42 3.88
N ARG A 277 14.43 -9.17 5.07
CA ARG A 277 13.79 -8.49 6.22
C ARG A 277 14.59 -7.28 6.69
N PHE A 278 13.94 -6.35 7.38
CA PHE A 278 14.64 -5.32 8.15
C PHE A 278 15.22 -5.94 9.43
N VAL A 279 16.48 -5.60 9.74
CA VAL A 279 17.13 -6.02 10.98
C VAL A 279 16.63 -5.12 12.13
N GLY A 280 16.35 -5.71 13.30
CA GLY A 280 16.10 -4.97 14.53
C GLY A 280 14.68 -4.38 14.69
N VAL A 281 13.72 -4.74 13.83
CA VAL A 281 12.31 -4.38 14.04
C VAL A 281 11.70 -5.33 15.07
N LYS A 282 11.30 -4.80 16.24
CA LYS A 282 10.49 -5.56 17.20
C LYS A 282 9.06 -5.62 16.69
N LEU A 283 8.64 -6.80 16.28
CA LEU A 283 7.26 -7.07 15.93
C LEU A 283 6.41 -7.03 17.21
N PRO A 284 5.15 -6.53 17.14
CA PRO A 284 4.25 -6.59 18.28
C PRO A 284 4.11 -8.05 18.74
N LEU A 285 4.12 -8.26 20.06
CA LEU A 285 3.74 -9.54 20.63
C LEU A 285 2.27 -9.77 20.26
N THR A 286 2.00 -10.84 19.51
CA THR A 286 0.66 -11.28 19.12
C THR A 286 -0.11 -11.81 20.31
#